data_AF-U2PRV2-F1
#
_entry.id   AF-U2PRV2-F1
#
_cell.length_a   1.000
_cell.length_b   1.000
_cell.length_c   1.000
_cell.angle_alpha   90.00
_cell.angle_beta   90.00
_cell.angle_gamma   90.00
#
_symmetry.space_group_name_H-M   'P 1'
#
loop_
_entity.id
_entity.type
_entity.pdbx_description
1 polymer ?
#
loop_
_entity_poly.entity_id
_entity_poly.type
_entity_poly.pdbx_seq_one_letter_code
_entity_poly.pdbx_strand_id
1 'polypeptide(L)'
;MNYIQYEIKDGQLMTPKPIAIHDIKNLEVKILPAKKDTFDTILNSIATMASSSLANGDEHVFVVINITLNSKETITLPIHKEYVVRNNLDYHDAVKQARKLIETLKRGKTITKEFENIVIDPKERKFKIIDGTTGEYSLDDIDTISILNEQASFKGKGEPFLHQVLGGITFSSGAMEPQLYVGLKIKMKDGNKLALYVSKKPVNFNSDIYHHDVKEAQNIKSLLNKAA
;
A
#
# COMPACT_ATOMS: atom_id res chain seq x y z
N MET A 1 30.65 4.83 -14.00
CA MET A 1 29.34 4.59 -14.63
C MET A 1 28.40 5.76 -14.37
N ASN A 2 27.69 6.24 -15.39
CA ASN A 2 26.70 7.32 -15.25
C ASN A 2 25.31 6.75 -14.92
N TYR A 3 25.02 6.58 -13.63
CA TYR A 3 23.71 6.15 -13.16
C TYR A 3 22.70 7.29 -13.17
N ILE A 4 21.45 6.96 -13.49
CA ILE A 4 20.33 7.90 -13.44
C ILE A 4 19.86 7.97 -11.99
N GLN A 5 19.87 9.18 -11.42
CA GLN A 5 19.32 9.44 -10.09
C GLN A 5 17.84 9.74 -10.23
N TYR A 6 17.00 8.88 -9.66
CA TYR A 6 15.57 9.11 -9.56
C TYR A 6 15.23 9.67 -8.18
N GLU A 7 14.51 10.78 -8.15
CA GLU A 7 14.03 11.41 -6.92
C GLU A 7 12.61 10.96 -6.61
N ILE A 8 12.31 10.79 -5.32
CA ILE A 8 10.94 10.61 -4.83
C ILE A 8 10.55 11.89 -4.10
N LYS A 9 9.51 12.57 -4.60
CA LYS A 9 8.99 13.80 -4.02
C LYS A 9 7.48 13.75 -3.97
N ASP A 10 6.90 14.16 -2.84
CA ASP A 10 5.44 14.23 -2.63
C ASP A 10 4.68 12.94 -3.01
N GLY A 11 5.27 11.77 -2.71
CA GLY A 11 4.69 10.46 -3.02
C GLY A 11 4.74 10.06 -4.50
N GLN A 12 5.47 10.81 -5.33
CA GLN A 12 5.66 10.56 -6.75
C GLN A 12 7.12 10.24 -7.06
N LEU A 13 7.34 9.29 -7.96
CA LEU A 13 8.63 9.06 -8.58
C LEU A 13 8.81 10.09 -9.70
N MET A 14 9.80 10.95 -9.54
CA MET A 14 10.12 12.00 -10.50
C MET A 14 10.82 11.38 -11.71
N THR A 15 10.06 11.26 -12.79
CA THR A 15 10.55 10.94 -14.13
C THR A 15 10.01 12.01 -15.09
N PRO A 16 10.37 12.05 -16.39
CA PRO A 16 9.79 13.00 -17.33
C PRO A 16 8.25 13.02 -17.30
N LYS A 17 7.62 11.88 -16.99
CA LYS A 17 6.20 11.77 -16.61
C LYS A 17 6.12 11.29 -15.16
N PRO A 18 5.75 12.13 -14.18
CA PRO A 18 5.69 11.71 -12.77
C PRO A 18 4.78 10.50 -12.56
N ILE A 19 5.23 9.54 -11.74
CA ILE A 19 4.49 8.30 -11.45
C ILE A 19 4.11 8.30 -9.98
N ALA A 20 2.81 8.24 -9.69
CA ALA A 20 2.34 8.11 -8.32
C ALA A 20 2.70 6.73 -7.75
N ILE A 21 3.35 6.70 -6.59
CA ILE A 21 3.88 5.45 -6.02
C ILE A 21 2.75 4.50 -5.58
N HIS A 22 1.60 5.03 -5.17
CA HIS A 22 0.43 4.23 -4.80
C HIS A 22 -0.18 3.47 -5.99
N ASP A 23 -0.02 3.97 -7.21
CA ASP A 23 -0.53 3.34 -8.44
C ASP A 23 0.33 2.17 -8.93
N ILE A 24 1.51 1.98 -8.34
CA ILE A 24 2.42 0.91 -8.72
C ILE A 24 1.88 -0.44 -8.23
N LYS A 25 1.50 -1.31 -9.17
CA LYS A 25 1.07 -2.68 -8.89
C LYS A 25 2.25 -3.64 -8.73
N ASN A 26 3.20 -3.59 -9.65
CA ASN A 26 4.36 -4.49 -9.70
C ASN A 26 5.65 -3.76 -10.10
N LEU A 27 6.79 -4.24 -9.60
CA LEU A 27 8.13 -3.74 -9.89
C LEU A 27 9.06 -4.91 -10.21
N GLU A 28 9.68 -4.91 -11.38
CA GLU A 28 10.55 -5.99 -11.84
C GLU A 28 11.82 -5.44 -12.48
N VAL A 29 12.98 -6.02 -12.18
CA VAL A 29 14.22 -5.72 -12.92
C VAL A 29 14.20 -6.52 -14.22
N LYS A 30 14.37 -5.84 -15.34
CA LYS A 30 14.53 -6.46 -16.66
C LYS A 30 15.86 -6.08 -17.30
N ILE A 31 16.29 -6.96 -18.21
CA ILE A 31 17.52 -6.81 -18.98
C ILE A 31 17.08 -6.73 -20.43
N LEU A 32 17.41 -5.63 -21.10
CA LEU A 32 17.03 -5.37 -22.49
C LEU A 32 18.29 -5.30 -23.36
N PRO A 33 18.30 -5.88 -24.56
CA PRO A 33 19.44 -5.75 -25.48
C PRO A 33 19.58 -4.30 -25.94
N ALA A 34 20.83 -3.80 -26.01
CA ALA A 34 21.13 -2.47 -26.51
C ALA A 34 21.20 -2.46 -28.04
N LYS A 35 20.29 -1.74 -28.68
CA LYS A 35 20.42 -1.29 -30.09
C LYS A 35 20.68 0.22 -30.08
N LYS A 36 21.21 0.76 -31.19
CA LYS A 36 21.70 2.16 -31.31
C LYS A 36 20.76 3.22 -30.71
N ASP A 37 19.44 3.07 -30.87
CA ASP A 37 18.46 4.08 -30.44
C ASP A 37 17.59 3.60 -29.25
N THR A 38 17.95 2.49 -28.61
CA THR A 38 17.13 1.87 -27.57
C THR A 38 16.98 2.76 -26.34
N PHE A 39 18.03 3.46 -25.93
CA PHE A 39 17.98 4.35 -24.76
C PHE A 39 17.08 5.57 -25.00
N ASP A 40 17.24 6.25 -26.13
CA ASP A 40 16.41 7.42 -26.49
C ASP A 40 14.96 7.01 -26.70
N THR A 41 14.72 5.81 -27.25
CA THR A 41 13.37 5.24 -27.33
C THR A 41 12.80 5.04 -25.92
N ILE A 42 13.53 4.43 -24.99
CA ILE A 42 13.08 4.22 -23.60
C ILE A 42 12.76 5.56 -22.93
N LEU A 43 13.63 6.58 -23.08
CA LEU A 43 13.45 7.89 -22.46
C LEU A 43 12.28 8.69 -23.04
N ASN A 44 12.19 8.77 -24.37
CA ASN A 44 11.17 9.56 -25.04
C ASN A 44 9.78 8.91 -24.96
N SER A 45 9.72 7.60 -24.74
CA SER A 45 8.45 6.85 -24.78
C SER A 45 7.95 6.35 -23.43
N ILE A 46 8.82 6.11 -22.43
CA ILE A 46 8.46 5.51 -21.12
C ILE A 46 7.51 4.30 -21.34
N ALA A 47 7.73 3.54 -22.42
CA ALA A 47 6.76 2.60 -22.99
C ALA A 47 6.88 1.16 -22.44
N THR A 48 5.84 0.36 -22.70
CA THR A 48 5.79 -1.09 -22.46
C THR A 48 6.63 -1.83 -23.53
N MET A 49 7.91 -2.06 -23.28
CA MET A 49 8.78 -2.76 -24.23
C MET A 49 8.75 -4.29 -24.04
N ALA A 50 8.65 -5.04 -25.13
CA ALA A 50 8.80 -6.49 -25.14
C ALA A 50 10.28 -6.87 -25.25
N SER A 51 10.76 -7.74 -24.36
CA SER A 51 12.14 -8.24 -24.37
C SER A 51 12.27 -9.49 -25.24
N SER A 52 12.99 -9.41 -26.36
CA SER A 52 13.47 -10.61 -27.07
C SER A 52 14.80 -11.05 -26.47
N SER A 53 14.90 -12.30 -26.02
CA SER A 53 16.11 -12.89 -25.45
C SER A 53 17.17 -13.11 -26.53
N LEU A 54 18.40 -12.64 -26.29
CA LEU A 54 19.59 -13.13 -26.97
C LEU A 54 20.53 -13.69 -25.88
N ALA A 55 21.03 -14.89 -26.12
CA ALA A 55 21.94 -15.59 -25.21
C ALA A 55 23.34 -15.49 -25.81
N ASN A 56 24.22 -14.64 -25.25
CA ASN A 56 25.68 -14.75 -25.35
C ASN A 56 26.39 -13.78 -24.38
N GLY A 57 27.64 -14.12 -24.02
CA GLY A 57 28.41 -13.49 -22.92
C GLY A 57 28.92 -12.06 -23.16
N ASP A 58 28.88 -11.57 -24.39
CA ASP A 58 29.34 -10.21 -24.77
C ASP A 58 28.16 -9.29 -25.17
N GLU A 59 26.97 -9.60 -24.67
CA GLU A 59 25.76 -8.85 -25.01
C GLU A 59 25.76 -7.48 -24.33
N HIS A 60 25.72 -6.41 -25.12
CA HIS A 60 25.44 -5.06 -24.63
C HIS A 60 23.97 -4.95 -24.24
N VAL A 61 23.71 -4.59 -22.98
CA VAL A 61 22.36 -4.56 -22.40
C VAL A 61 22.09 -3.29 -21.61
N PHE A 62 20.82 -2.95 -21.49
CA PHE A 62 20.29 -2.01 -20.51
C PHE A 62 19.67 -2.77 -19.35
N VAL A 63 20.04 -2.37 -18.13
CA VAL A 63 19.35 -2.80 -16.92
C VAL A 63 18.27 -1.77 -16.64
N VAL A 64 17.02 -2.23 -16.61
CA VAL A 64 15.84 -1.39 -16.48
C VAL A 64 14.93 -1.90 -15.37
N ILE A 65 14.04 -1.05 -14.89
CA ILE A 65 12.94 -1.41 -14.00
C ILE A 65 11.63 -1.30 -14.78
N ASN A 66 10.90 -2.40 -14.88
CA ASN A 66 9.52 -2.39 -15.34
C ASN A 66 8.59 -2.10 -14.16
N ILE A 67 7.81 -1.03 -14.29
CA ILE A 67 6.76 -0.62 -13.36
C ILE A 67 5.42 -0.93 -14.02
N THR A 68 4.67 -1.88 -13.48
CA THR A 68 3.27 -2.11 -13.88
C THR A 68 2.37 -1.33 -12.96
N LEU A 69 1.52 -0.48 -13.52
CA LEU A 69 0.53 0.31 -12.78
C LEU A 69 -0.77 -0.47 -12.58
N ASN A 70 -1.63 0.02 -11.69
CA ASN A 70 -2.98 -0.52 -11.47
C ASN A 70 -3.84 -0.45 -12.75
N SER A 71 -3.61 0.54 -13.61
CA SER A 71 -4.23 0.68 -14.94
C SER A 71 -3.80 -0.41 -15.95
N LYS A 72 -2.86 -1.28 -15.57
CA LYS A 72 -2.16 -2.27 -16.42
C LYS A 72 -1.16 -1.66 -17.40
N GLU A 73 -1.00 -0.34 -17.43
CA GLU A 73 0.09 0.32 -18.15
C GLU A 73 1.43 -0.13 -17.56
N THR A 74 2.40 -0.43 -18.43
CA THR A 74 3.76 -0.80 -18.00
C THR A 74 4.75 0.24 -18.50
N ILE A 75 5.51 0.77 -17.55
CA ILE A 75 6.51 1.80 -17.74
C ILE A 75 7.89 1.18 -17.58
N THR A 76 8.80 1.45 -18.50
CA THR A 76 10.19 0.97 -18.45
C THR A 76 11.13 2.10 -18.06
N LEU A 77 11.86 1.95 -16.95
CA LEU A 77 12.80 2.96 -16.44
C LEU A 77 14.25 2.49 -16.54
N PRO A 78 15.13 3.21 -17.26
CA PRO A 78 16.54 2.86 -17.36
C PRO A 78 17.31 3.27 -16.10
N ILE A 79 18.33 2.49 -15.70
CA ILE A 79 19.12 2.77 -14.48
C ILE A 79 20.44 3.49 -14.78
N HIS A 80 20.87 3.45 -16.03
CA HIS A 80 22.13 4.02 -16.51
C HIS A 80 21.92 4.55 -17.94
N LYS A 81 22.81 5.46 -18.37
CA LYS A 81 22.72 6.12 -19.68
C LYS A 81 23.40 5.35 -20.82
N GLU A 82 24.27 4.41 -20.49
CA GLU A 82 25.15 3.71 -21.43
C GLU A 82 25.01 2.21 -21.23
N TYR A 83 24.99 1.44 -22.31
CA TYR A 83 24.86 -0.01 -22.22
C TYR A 83 25.99 -0.64 -21.39
N VAL A 84 25.69 -1.77 -20.77
CA VAL A 84 26.65 -2.59 -20.01
C VAL A 84 26.88 -3.91 -20.71
N VAL A 85 28.06 -4.49 -20.54
CA VAL A 85 28.29 -5.87 -20.99
C VAL A 85 27.67 -6.81 -19.98
N ARG A 86 26.79 -7.69 -20.43
CA ARG A 86 26.10 -8.66 -19.57
C ARG A 86 27.11 -9.48 -18.75
N ASN A 87 26.81 -9.69 -17.47
CA ASN A 87 27.64 -10.43 -16.50
C ASN A 87 29.00 -9.78 -16.15
N ASN A 88 29.28 -8.55 -16.60
CA ASN A 88 30.44 -7.81 -16.11
C ASN A 88 30.16 -7.16 -14.73
N LEU A 89 31.18 -6.53 -14.14
CA LEU A 89 31.05 -5.85 -12.85
C LEU A 89 29.99 -4.74 -12.91
N ASP A 90 29.99 -3.91 -13.95
CA ASP A 90 29.05 -2.80 -14.12
C ASP A 90 27.60 -3.27 -14.24
N TYR A 91 27.37 -4.42 -14.86
CA TYR A 91 26.06 -5.09 -14.95
C TYR A 91 25.57 -5.50 -13.56
N HIS A 92 26.43 -6.14 -12.77
CA HIS A 92 26.06 -6.55 -11.40
C HIS A 92 25.76 -5.34 -10.51
N ASP A 93 26.54 -4.26 -10.64
CA ASP A 93 26.30 -3.02 -9.92
C ASP A 93 25.01 -2.33 -10.38
N ALA A 94 24.73 -2.31 -11.68
CA ALA A 94 23.47 -1.80 -12.22
C ALA A 94 22.25 -2.57 -11.69
N VAL A 95 22.33 -3.91 -11.66
CA VAL A 95 21.27 -4.76 -11.09
C VAL A 95 21.10 -4.48 -9.59
N LYS A 96 22.20 -4.31 -8.84
CA LYS A 96 22.16 -3.99 -7.42
C LYS A 96 21.49 -2.64 -7.17
N GLN A 97 21.78 -1.63 -7.97
CA GLN A 97 21.13 -0.32 -7.90
C GLN A 97 19.65 -0.38 -8.26
N ALA A 98 19.30 -1.12 -9.31
CA ALA A 98 17.90 -1.35 -9.69
C ALA A 98 17.10 -1.96 -8.54
N ARG A 99 17.65 -3.00 -7.89
CA ARG A 99 17.03 -3.64 -6.72
C ARG A 99 16.90 -2.67 -5.54
N LYS A 100 17.93 -1.87 -5.25
CA LYS A 100 17.88 -0.86 -4.17
C LYS A 100 16.78 0.17 -4.41
N LEU A 101 16.59 0.63 -5.65
CA LEU A 101 15.51 1.54 -6.01
C LEU A 101 14.14 0.87 -5.87
N ILE A 102 13.98 -0.37 -6.36
CA ILE A 102 12.74 -1.15 -6.16
C ILE A 102 12.38 -1.25 -4.68
N GLU A 103 13.34 -1.59 -3.82
CA GLU A 103 13.10 -1.68 -2.37
C GLU A 103 12.73 -0.32 -1.78
N THR A 104 13.34 0.77 -2.25
CA THR A 104 12.97 2.13 -1.85
C THR A 104 11.56 2.48 -2.30
N LEU A 105 11.14 2.10 -3.51
CA LEU A 105 9.79 2.32 -4.03
C LEU A 105 8.75 1.45 -3.33
N LYS A 106 9.07 0.20 -2.96
CA LYS A 106 8.19 -0.66 -2.15
C LYS A 106 8.00 -0.09 -0.75
N ARG A 107 9.07 0.40 -0.13
CA ARG A 107 9.01 1.14 1.14
C ARG A 107 8.22 2.45 0.96
N GLY A 108 8.43 3.14 -0.16
CA GLY A 108 7.66 4.29 -0.67
C GLY A 108 6.15 4.02 -0.74
N LYS A 109 5.74 2.88 -1.29
CA LYS A 109 4.35 2.44 -1.35
C LYS A 109 3.74 2.17 0.02
N THR A 110 4.58 2.01 1.04
CA THR A 110 4.16 1.88 2.45
C THR A 110 3.99 3.25 3.12
N ILE A 111 4.31 4.35 2.45
CA ILE A 111 4.15 5.70 2.97
C ILE A 111 2.76 6.19 2.55
N THR A 112 1.91 6.40 3.55
CA THR A 112 0.48 6.72 3.46
C THR A 112 -0.37 5.66 2.77
N LYS A 113 -1.04 4.82 3.57
CA LYS A 113 -2.08 3.92 3.06
C LYS A 113 -3.44 4.46 3.47
N GLU A 114 -4.21 4.84 2.46
CA GLU A 114 -5.56 5.34 2.62
C GLU A 114 -6.56 4.18 2.58
N PHE A 115 -7.37 4.12 3.61
CA PHE A 115 -8.65 3.42 3.61
C PHE A 115 -9.73 4.49 3.61
N GLU A 116 -10.92 4.15 3.14
CA GLU A 116 -12.04 5.11 3.10
C GLU A 116 -12.33 5.73 4.48
N ASN A 117 -12.00 5.00 5.56
CA ASN A 117 -12.31 5.39 6.93
C ASN A 117 -11.09 5.86 7.75
N ILE A 118 -9.86 5.70 7.24
CA ILE A 118 -8.61 6.06 7.95
C ILE A 118 -7.46 6.36 7.00
N VAL A 119 -6.68 7.38 7.33
CA VAL A 119 -5.38 7.66 6.69
C VAL A 119 -4.28 7.37 7.70
N ILE A 120 -3.31 6.51 7.35
CA ILE A 120 -2.18 6.18 8.24
C ILE A 120 -0.92 6.75 7.61
N ASP A 121 -0.19 7.62 8.32
CA ASP A 121 1.11 8.15 7.91
C ASP A 121 2.23 7.64 8.84
N PRO A 122 2.93 6.56 8.45
CA PRO A 122 4.02 6.02 9.25
C PRO A 122 5.24 6.94 9.37
N LYS A 123 5.44 7.92 8.47
CA LYS A 123 6.59 8.83 8.52
C LYS A 123 6.43 9.84 9.63
N GLU A 124 5.27 10.47 9.67
CA GLU A 124 4.92 11.46 10.69
C GLU A 124 4.48 10.80 12.01
N ARG A 125 4.51 9.45 12.06
CA ARG A 125 4.03 8.63 13.18
C ARG A 125 2.60 8.99 13.58
N LYS A 126 1.72 9.20 12.60
CA LYS A 126 0.35 9.67 12.82
C LYS A 126 -0.68 8.84 12.07
N PHE A 127 -1.92 8.91 12.53
CA PHE A 127 -3.08 8.41 11.80
C PHE A 127 -4.28 9.34 11.99
N LYS A 128 -5.12 9.42 10.97
CA LYS A 128 -6.33 10.24 10.95
C LYS A 128 -7.56 9.36 10.76
N ILE A 129 -8.44 9.34 11.77
CA ILE A 129 -9.73 8.66 11.69
C ILE A 129 -10.72 9.55 10.93
N ILE A 130 -11.40 8.99 9.93
CA ILE A 130 -12.41 9.67 9.12
C ILE A 130 -13.82 9.33 9.62
N ASP A 131 -14.15 8.04 9.85
CA ASP A 131 -15.44 7.60 10.41
C ASP A 131 -15.26 7.01 11.82
N GLY A 132 -15.85 7.68 12.82
CA GLY A 132 -15.82 7.31 14.22
C GLY A 132 -15.41 8.47 15.11
N THR A 133 -14.38 8.28 15.92
CA THR A 133 -13.78 9.35 16.72
C THR A 133 -12.84 10.16 15.82
N THR A 134 -13.41 10.95 14.92
CA THR A 134 -12.69 11.72 13.89
C THR A 134 -11.64 12.63 14.53
N GLY A 135 -10.42 12.58 14.00
CA GLY A 135 -9.28 13.33 14.54
C GLY A 135 -7.96 12.78 14.03
N GLU A 136 -6.88 13.50 14.32
CA GLU A 136 -5.50 13.06 14.09
C GLU A 136 -4.88 12.64 15.42
N TYR A 137 -4.20 11.51 15.42
CA TYR A 137 -3.64 10.86 16.60
C TYR A 137 -2.24 10.33 16.31
N SER A 138 -1.42 10.21 17.35
CA SER A 138 -0.09 9.63 17.25
C SER A 138 -0.14 8.10 17.26
N LEU A 139 0.62 7.47 16.38
CA LEU A 139 0.84 6.02 16.39
C LEU A 139 1.60 5.58 17.65
N ASP A 140 2.47 6.45 18.20
CA ASP A 140 3.21 6.17 19.44
C ASP A 140 2.30 6.05 20.66
N ASP A 141 1.12 6.65 20.63
CA ASP A 141 0.23 6.71 21.78
C ASP A 141 -0.77 5.55 21.80
N ILE A 142 -0.68 4.61 20.86
CA ILE A 142 -1.52 3.41 20.86
C ILE A 142 -1.07 2.46 21.98
N ASP A 143 -2.02 2.03 22.80
CA ASP A 143 -1.85 0.98 23.82
C ASP A 143 -2.33 -0.37 23.25
N THR A 144 -3.60 -0.47 22.85
CA THR A 144 -4.17 -1.72 22.31
C THR A 144 -5.21 -1.47 21.23
N ILE A 145 -5.36 -2.43 20.32
CA ILE A 145 -6.34 -2.39 19.22
C ILE A 145 -7.15 -3.69 19.18
N SER A 146 -8.48 -3.54 19.28
CA SER A 146 -9.43 -4.66 19.23
C SER A 146 -10.43 -4.46 18.09
N ILE A 147 -10.73 -5.54 17.36
CA ILE A 147 -11.80 -5.54 16.35
C ILE A 147 -13.07 -5.94 17.07
N LEU A 148 -14.10 -5.10 17.00
CA LEU A 148 -15.35 -5.27 17.72
C LEU A 148 -16.54 -4.96 16.80
N ASN A 149 -17.69 -5.48 17.20
CA ASN A 149 -18.96 -5.28 16.51
C ASN A 149 -19.86 -4.45 17.41
N GLU A 150 -20.26 -3.25 16.98
CA GLU A 150 -21.20 -2.41 17.72
C GLU A 150 -22.61 -2.53 17.14
N GLN A 151 -23.61 -2.64 18.01
CA GLN A 151 -25.00 -2.67 17.58
C GLN A 151 -25.38 -1.35 16.88
N ALA A 152 -26.02 -1.46 15.71
CA ALA A 152 -26.24 -0.32 14.82
C ALA A 152 -27.04 0.83 15.45
N SER A 153 -27.98 0.52 16.33
CA SER A 153 -28.78 1.50 17.07
C SER A 153 -27.95 2.37 18.04
N PHE A 154 -26.72 1.97 18.35
CA PHE A 154 -25.83 2.64 19.30
C PHE A 154 -24.61 3.31 18.67
N LYS A 155 -24.41 3.21 17.34
CA LYS A 155 -23.28 3.86 16.64
C LYS A 155 -23.18 5.34 17.02
N GLY A 156 -22.06 5.73 17.64
CA GLY A 156 -21.76 7.11 18.00
C GLY A 156 -22.63 7.73 19.12
N LYS A 157 -23.45 6.94 19.82
CA LYS A 157 -24.34 7.45 20.89
C LYS A 157 -23.73 7.39 22.30
N GLY A 158 -22.53 6.85 22.44
CA GLY A 158 -21.87 6.68 23.74
C GLY A 158 -20.41 6.30 23.60
N GLU A 159 -19.86 5.70 24.66
CA GLU A 159 -18.48 5.21 24.62
C GLU A 159 -18.29 4.20 23.47
N PRO A 160 -17.21 4.31 22.66
CA PRO A 160 -16.90 3.38 21.59
C PRO A 160 -17.04 1.90 21.96
N PHE A 161 -17.92 1.20 21.22
CA PHE A 161 -18.15 -0.24 21.34
C PHE A 161 -18.56 -0.65 22.77
N LEU A 162 -19.39 0.17 23.43
CA LEU A 162 -20.01 -0.21 24.69
C LEU A 162 -21.12 -1.26 24.47
N HIS A 163 -21.90 -1.10 23.41
CA HIS A 163 -23.02 -1.98 23.06
C HIS A 163 -22.60 -3.00 22.00
N GLN A 164 -21.90 -4.05 22.43
CA GLN A 164 -21.30 -5.03 21.53
C GLN A 164 -22.27 -6.14 21.12
N VAL A 165 -22.17 -6.57 19.86
CA VAL A 165 -22.85 -7.77 19.35
C VAL A 165 -21.85 -8.94 19.36
N LEU A 166 -22.05 -9.87 20.29
CA LEU A 166 -21.24 -11.08 20.41
C LEU A 166 -21.78 -12.20 19.51
N GLY A 167 -20.89 -12.91 18.82
CA GLY A 167 -21.26 -14.10 18.05
C GLY A 167 -21.56 -15.29 18.98
N GLY A 168 -22.58 -16.09 18.66
CA GLY A 168 -22.90 -17.32 19.38
C GLY A 168 -24.01 -17.23 20.43
N ILE A 169 -24.62 -16.06 20.60
CA ILE A 169 -25.87 -15.92 21.35
C ILE A 169 -27.06 -16.15 20.40
N THR A 170 -27.91 -17.13 20.73
CA THR A 170 -29.17 -17.34 20.03
C THR A 170 -30.08 -16.13 20.27
N PHE A 171 -30.28 -15.31 19.25
CA PHE A 171 -31.31 -14.27 19.30
C PHE A 171 -32.66 -14.98 19.32
N SER A 172 -33.42 -14.80 20.41
CA SER A 172 -34.69 -15.49 20.61
C SER A 172 -35.61 -15.24 19.40
N SER A 173 -36.12 -16.32 18.82
CA SER A 173 -36.95 -16.35 17.62
C SER A 173 -38.17 -15.44 17.78
N GLY A 174 -38.07 -14.21 17.31
CA GLY A 174 -39.09 -13.17 17.46
C GLY A 174 -38.55 -11.74 17.40
N ALA A 175 -37.30 -11.53 17.80
CA ALA A 175 -36.60 -10.27 17.57
C ALA A 175 -35.83 -10.32 16.24
N MET A 176 -35.92 -9.27 15.41
CA MET A 176 -35.02 -9.14 14.25
C MET A 176 -33.57 -9.19 14.73
N GLU A 177 -32.74 -9.97 14.04
CA GLU A 177 -31.31 -10.01 14.34
C GLU A 177 -30.75 -8.58 14.33
N PRO A 178 -30.01 -8.17 15.38
CA PRO A 178 -29.49 -6.83 15.45
C PRO A 178 -28.45 -6.63 14.35
N GLN A 179 -28.67 -5.62 13.53
CA GLN A 179 -27.64 -5.15 12.61
C GLN A 179 -26.51 -4.50 13.41
N LEU A 180 -25.30 -4.54 12.87
CA LEU A 180 -24.10 -4.07 13.53
C LEU A 180 -23.17 -3.31 12.58
N TYR A 181 -22.23 -2.59 13.17
CA TYR A 181 -21.07 -2.04 12.47
C TYR A 181 -19.82 -2.77 12.94
N VAL A 182 -18.98 -3.20 11.98
CA VAL A 182 -17.64 -3.69 12.26
C VAL A 182 -16.70 -2.50 12.39
N GLY A 183 -15.83 -2.52 13.40
CA GLY A 183 -14.82 -1.48 13.55
C GLY A 183 -13.69 -1.85 14.51
N LEU A 184 -12.78 -0.91 14.73
CA LEU A 184 -11.67 -1.03 15.65
C LEU A 184 -11.89 -0.11 16.84
N LYS A 185 -11.78 -0.68 18.05
CA LYS A 185 -11.59 0.06 19.29
C LYS A 185 -10.11 0.21 19.53
N ILE A 186 -9.63 1.45 19.47
CA ILE A 186 -8.22 1.81 19.72
C ILE A 186 -8.17 2.42 21.12
N LYS A 187 -7.43 1.79 22.02
CA LYS A 187 -7.13 2.36 23.34
C LYS A 187 -5.79 3.07 23.26
N MET A 188 -5.76 4.30 23.70
CA MET A 188 -4.57 5.15 23.78
C MET A 188 -3.92 5.01 25.17
N LYS A 189 -2.62 5.35 25.27
CA LYS A 189 -1.83 5.26 26.51
C LYS A 189 -2.34 6.17 27.63
N ASP A 190 -2.96 7.29 27.28
CA ASP A 190 -3.63 8.20 28.22
C ASP A 190 -4.99 7.68 28.74
N GLY A 191 -5.42 6.51 28.26
CA GLY A 191 -6.69 5.88 28.62
C GLY A 191 -7.85 6.23 27.68
N ASN A 192 -7.66 7.15 26.73
CA ASN A 192 -8.68 7.51 25.75
C ASN A 192 -9.02 6.31 24.85
N LYS A 193 -10.29 6.21 24.45
CA LYS A 193 -10.80 5.15 23.60
C LYS A 193 -11.36 5.77 22.33
N LEU A 194 -10.82 5.37 21.18
CA LEU A 194 -11.22 5.85 19.87
C LEU A 194 -12.01 4.76 19.15
N ALA A 195 -13.04 5.18 18.41
CA ALA A 195 -13.75 4.35 17.46
C ALA A 195 -13.24 4.61 16.04
N LEU A 196 -12.97 3.54 15.30
CA LEU A 196 -12.83 3.56 13.84
C LEU A 196 -13.84 2.58 13.24
N TYR A 197 -14.86 3.07 12.55
CA TYR A 197 -15.83 2.20 11.87
C TYR A 197 -15.32 1.81 10.49
N VAL A 198 -15.39 0.52 10.16
CA VAL A 198 -15.02 -0.02 8.85
C VAL A 198 -16.27 -0.19 7.98
N SER A 199 -17.33 -0.75 8.56
CA SER A 199 -18.62 -0.86 7.88
C SER A 199 -19.23 0.52 7.64
N LYS A 200 -19.56 0.84 6.39
CA LYS A 200 -20.26 2.09 6.04
C LYS A 200 -21.75 2.07 6.35
N LYS A 201 -22.35 0.89 6.31
CA LYS A 201 -23.76 0.64 6.58
C LYS A 201 -23.90 -0.48 7.60
N PRO A 202 -25.03 -0.57 8.31
CA PRO A 202 -25.31 -1.70 9.17
C PRO A 202 -25.26 -3.00 8.36
N VAL A 203 -24.60 -4.02 8.92
CA VAL A 203 -24.49 -5.36 8.32
C VAL A 203 -25.12 -6.39 9.24
N ASN A 204 -25.54 -7.50 8.65
CA ASN A 204 -25.99 -8.67 9.42
C ASN A 204 -24.78 -9.50 9.82
N PHE A 205 -24.80 -10.04 11.03
CA PHE A 205 -23.75 -10.92 11.53
C PHE A 205 -23.58 -12.14 10.60
N ASN A 206 -22.34 -12.59 10.36
CA ASN A 206 -22.00 -13.69 9.44
C ASN A 206 -22.42 -13.54 7.96
N SER A 207 -22.84 -12.35 7.52
CA SER A 207 -23.01 -12.09 6.09
C SER A 207 -21.67 -11.99 5.35
N ASP A 208 -21.67 -12.14 4.02
CA ASP A 208 -20.46 -11.94 3.20
C ASP A 208 -19.87 -10.54 3.39
N ILE A 209 -20.73 -9.52 3.50
CA ILE A 209 -20.32 -8.13 3.74
C ILE A 209 -19.65 -8.01 5.11
N TYR A 210 -20.20 -8.66 6.14
CA TYR A 210 -19.58 -8.71 7.46
C TYR A 210 -18.18 -9.33 7.41
N HIS A 211 -18.00 -10.47 6.73
CA HIS A 211 -16.69 -11.10 6.60
C HIS A 211 -15.68 -10.26 5.81
N HIS A 212 -16.16 -9.55 4.79
CA HIS A 212 -15.36 -8.57 4.06
C HIS A 212 -14.88 -7.45 4.98
N ASP A 213 -15.78 -6.83 5.73
CA ASP A 213 -15.48 -5.71 6.63
C ASP A 213 -14.55 -6.14 7.78
N VAL A 214 -14.72 -7.35 8.33
CA VAL A 214 -13.79 -7.93 9.32
C VAL A 214 -12.40 -8.11 8.74
N LYS A 215 -12.27 -8.56 7.49
CA LYS A 215 -10.98 -8.72 6.82
C LYS A 215 -10.30 -7.37 6.58
N GLU A 216 -11.07 -6.34 6.21
CA GLU A 216 -10.55 -4.98 6.09
C GLU A 216 -10.09 -4.43 7.45
N ALA A 217 -10.88 -4.64 8.52
CA ALA A 217 -10.49 -4.28 9.88
C ALA A 217 -9.20 -4.98 10.33
N GLN A 218 -9.01 -6.26 9.98
CA GLN A 218 -7.78 -7.01 10.24
C GLN A 218 -6.57 -6.41 9.51
N ASN A 219 -6.74 -5.98 8.25
CA ASN A 219 -5.69 -5.32 7.49
C ASN A 219 -5.28 -3.99 8.13
N ILE A 220 -6.26 -3.16 8.52
CA ILE A 220 -6.02 -1.89 9.19
C ILE A 220 -5.29 -2.12 10.53
N LYS A 221 -5.78 -3.06 11.36
CA LYS A 221 -5.15 -3.42 12.63
C LYS A 221 -3.69 -3.86 12.44
N SER A 222 -3.42 -4.69 11.44
CA SER A 222 -2.06 -5.15 11.12
C SER A 222 -1.14 -3.99 10.75
N LEU A 223 -1.64 -2.98 10.03
CA LEU A 223 -0.86 -1.80 9.66
C LEU A 223 -0.59 -0.90 10.87
N LEU A 224 -1.60 -0.61 11.68
CA LEU A 224 -1.44 0.17 12.90
C LEU A 224 -0.44 -0.50 13.86
N ASN A 225 -0.54 -1.82 14.08
CA ASN A 225 0.39 -2.56 14.93
C ASN A 225 1.84 -2.62 14.40
N LYS A 226 2.03 -2.53 13.08
CA LYS A 226 3.38 -2.49 12.48
C LYS A 226 4.02 -1.10 12.56
N ALA A 227 3.19 -0.07 12.67
CA ALA A 227 3.61 1.32 12.62
C ALA A 227 3.73 1.96 14.01
N ALA A 228 2.94 1.47 14.98
CA ALA A 228 3.08 1.75 16.42
C ALA A 228 4.38 1.15 16.96
#